data_AF-A0A9N9NRT9-F1
#
_entry.id   AF-A0A9N9NRT9-F1
#
_cell.length_a   1.000
_cell.length_b   1.000
_cell.length_c   1.000
_cell.angle_alpha   90.00
_cell.angle_beta   90.00
_cell.angle_gamma   90.00
#
_symmetry.space_group_name_H-M   'P 1'
#
loop_
_entity.id
_entity.type
_entity.pdbx_description
1 polymer ?
#
loop_
_entity_poly.entity_id
_entity_poly.type
_entity_poly.pdbx_seq_one_letter_code
_entity_poly.pdbx_strand_id
1 'polypeptide(L)'
;MPVRTYFDINIGGQREGRIVFELFDNVVPKTAENFRALCTGGDFTRGDGTGGESIYGEKFEDENFEFKHDQPFLLSMANAGKDTNGSQFFITTNKTDHLDGKHVVFGKVIKGKS
;
A
#
# COMPACT_ATOMS: atom_id res chain seq x y z
N MET A 1 13.63 -13.90 -0.25
CA MET A 1 12.96 -13.57 1.03
C MET A 1 11.88 -12.56 0.73
N PRO A 2 10.69 -12.63 1.35
CA PRO A 2 9.61 -11.68 1.07
C PRO A 2 10.03 -10.26 1.42
N VAL A 3 9.68 -9.30 0.56
CA VAL A 3 9.94 -7.88 0.78
C VAL A 3 9.04 -7.38 1.92
N ARG A 4 9.64 -6.64 2.86
CA ARG A 4 8.94 -6.12 4.04
C ARG A 4 9.26 -4.66 4.26
N THR A 5 8.25 -3.90 4.66
CA THR A 5 8.35 -2.49 5.08
C THR A 5 7.61 -2.30 6.40
N TYR A 6 7.72 -1.11 7.00
CA TYR A 6 7.05 -0.82 8.27
C TYR A 6 6.67 0.64 8.41
N PHE A 7 5.67 0.91 9.24
CA PHE A 7 5.38 2.24 9.78
C PHE A 7 5.52 2.21 11.29
N ASP A 8 6.24 3.17 11.86
CA ASP A 8 6.15 3.51 13.28
C ASP A 8 5.03 4.55 13.45
N ILE A 9 4.05 4.25 14.29
CA ILE A 9 2.84 5.05 14.45
C ILE A 9 2.92 5.86 15.75
N ASN A 10 2.63 7.16 15.64
CA ASN A 10 2.44 8.05 16.77
C ASN A 10 1.02 8.62 16.76
N ILE A 11 0.32 8.58 17.89
CA ILE A 11 -1.00 9.20 18.09
C ILE A 11 -0.88 10.20 19.24
N GLY A 12 -1.26 11.46 19.00
CA GLY A 12 -1.14 12.51 20.03
C GLY A 12 0.30 12.74 20.53
N GLY A 13 1.31 12.47 19.70
CA GLY A 13 2.74 12.57 20.07
C GLY A 13 3.28 11.37 20.87
N GLN A 14 2.45 10.37 21.18
CA GLN A 14 2.87 9.14 21.85
C GLN A 14 3.05 8.03 20.84
N ARG A 15 4.11 7.24 21.02
CA ARG A 15 4.40 6.08 20.15
C ARG A 15 3.47 4.94 20.48
N GLU A 16 2.64 4.55 19.52
CA GLU A 16 1.64 3.49 19.66
C GLU A 16 2.16 2.12 19.21
N GLY A 17 3.13 2.09 18.30
CA GLY A 17 3.77 0.84 17.90
C GLY A 17 4.26 0.85 16.46
N ARG A 18 4.52 -0.36 15.97
CA ARG A 18 5.01 -0.59 14.61
C ARG A 18 4.08 -1.53 13.86
N ILE A 19 3.63 -1.09 12.69
CA ILE A 19 2.94 -1.93 11.71
C ILE A 19 4.00 -2.44 10.74
N VAL A 20 4.04 -3.76 10.50
CA VAL A 20 4.94 -4.38 9.53
C VAL A 20 4.14 -5.00 8.41
N PHE A 21 4.51 -4.69 7.17
CA PHE A 21 3.89 -5.18 5.96
C PHE A 21 4.78 -6.23 5.29
N GLU A 22 4.14 -7.26 4.74
CA GLU A 22 4.73 -8.15 3.74
C GLU A 22 4.11 -7.80 2.38
N LEU A 23 4.95 -7.58 1.38
CA LEU A 23 4.51 -7.21 0.02
C LEU A 23 4.48 -8.45 -0.87
N PHE A 24 3.52 -8.49 -1.81
CA PHE A 24 3.36 -9.58 -2.78
C PHE A 24 4.14 -9.28 -4.07
N ASP A 25 5.43 -9.03 -3.92
CA ASP A 25 6.35 -8.60 -4.99
C ASP A 25 6.49 -9.62 -6.13
N ASN A 26 6.20 -10.88 -5.86
CA ASN A 26 6.17 -11.94 -6.86
C ASN A 26 4.88 -11.97 -7.72
N VAL A 27 3.83 -11.27 -7.31
CA VAL A 27 2.52 -11.23 -8.00
C VAL A 27 2.23 -9.86 -8.59
N VAL A 28 2.56 -8.80 -7.85
CA VAL A 28 2.39 -7.40 -8.27
C VAL A 28 3.70 -6.62 -8.07
N PRO A 29 4.77 -6.97 -8.81
CA PRO A 29 6.10 -6.38 -8.62
C PRO A 29 6.13 -4.86 -8.74
N LYS A 30 5.37 -4.26 -9.67
CA LYS A 30 5.35 -2.79 -9.83
C LYS A 30 4.66 -2.11 -8.66
N THR A 31 3.51 -2.64 -8.25
CA THR A 31 2.73 -2.08 -7.14
C THR A 31 3.50 -2.21 -5.82
N ALA A 32 4.14 -3.35 -5.59
CA ALA A 32 4.98 -3.58 -4.43
C ALA A 32 6.21 -2.66 -4.41
N GLU A 33 6.89 -2.49 -5.55
CA GLU A 33 8.06 -1.61 -5.65
C GLU A 33 7.70 -0.14 -5.40
N ASN A 34 6.56 0.33 -5.92
CA ASN A 34 6.04 1.66 -5.64
C ASN A 34 5.90 1.92 -4.13
N PHE A 35 5.22 1.01 -3.42
CA PHE A 35 5.05 1.16 -1.97
C PHE A 35 6.37 1.03 -1.20
N ARG A 36 7.25 0.11 -1.61
CA ARG A 36 8.57 -0.05 -1.00
C ARG A 36 9.39 1.24 -1.11
N ALA A 37 9.44 1.82 -2.30
CA ALA A 37 10.17 3.04 -2.55
C ALA A 37 9.61 4.19 -1.69
N LEU A 38 8.29 4.37 -1.68
CA LEU A 38 7.62 5.39 -0.86
C LEU A 38 7.99 5.27 0.63
N CYS A 39 8.16 4.05 1.16
CA CYS A 39 8.60 3.82 2.53
C CYS A 39 10.06 4.20 2.79
N THR A 40 10.95 4.08 1.80
CA THR A 40 12.40 4.27 1.96
C THR A 40 12.93 5.62 1.51
N GLY A 41 12.23 6.31 0.62
CA GLY A 41 12.70 7.55 -0.01
C GLY A 41 11.70 8.71 0.00
N GLY A 42 10.45 8.50 0.43
CA GLY A 42 9.49 9.56 0.68
C GLY A 42 9.10 10.39 -0.55
N ASP A 43 8.78 11.67 -0.33
CA ASP A 43 8.32 12.64 -1.34
C ASP A 43 9.40 12.93 -2.40
N PHE A 44 9.43 12.12 -3.47
CA PHE A 44 10.37 12.25 -4.58
C PHE A 44 10.12 13.45 -5.49
N THR A 45 8.93 14.06 -5.40
CA THR A 45 8.53 15.13 -6.32
C THR A 45 8.74 16.51 -5.72
N ARG A 46 8.50 16.68 -4.42
CA ARG A 46 8.52 17.99 -3.73
C ARG A 46 9.38 18.03 -2.47
N GLY A 47 9.69 16.89 -1.86
CA GLY A 47 10.51 16.81 -0.64
C GLY A 47 9.95 17.55 0.58
N ASP A 48 8.68 17.98 0.55
CA ASP A 48 8.03 18.78 1.59
C ASP A 48 6.81 18.09 2.22
N GLY A 49 6.51 16.86 1.77
CA GLY A 49 5.37 16.07 2.22
C GLY A 49 4.09 16.35 1.45
N THR A 50 4.11 17.24 0.44
CA THR A 50 2.96 17.55 -0.42
C THR A 50 3.03 16.90 -1.80
N GLY A 51 4.10 16.14 -2.09
CA GLY A 51 4.13 15.22 -3.22
C GLY A 51 3.28 13.96 -2.97
N GLY A 52 3.64 12.86 -3.63
CA GLY A 52 2.87 11.60 -3.56
C GLY A 52 2.40 11.06 -4.91
N GLU A 53 3.12 11.38 -5.97
CA GLU A 53 2.99 10.62 -7.22
C GLU A 53 3.59 9.22 -7.03
N SER A 54 3.19 8.27 -7.88
CA SER A 54 3.90 7.00 -7.93
C SER A 54 5.34 7.22 -8.38
N ILE A 55 6.22 6.27 -8.10
CA ILE A 55 7.59 6.32 -8.66
C ILE A 55 7.65 6.22 -10.19
N TYR A 56 6.49 5.96 -10.83
CA TYR A 56 6.33 5.85 -12.27
C TYR A 56 5.69 7.10 -12.90
N GLY A 57 5.44 8.16 -12.12
CA GLY A 57 4.74 9.39 -12.51
C GLY A 57 3.38 9.54 -11.82
N GLU A 58 2.53 10.43 -12.33
CA GLU A 58 1.26 10.81 -11.69
C GLU A 58 0.36 9.60 -11.38
N LYS A 59 0.21 8.68 -12.34
CA LYS A 59 -0.64 7.49 -12.22
C LYS A 59 -0.03 6.26 -12.90
N PHE A 60 -0.39 5.07 -12.44
CA PHE A 60 -0.07 3.80 -13.09
C PHE A 60 -1.26 2.82 -13.10
N GLU A 61 -1.17 1.85 -14.02
CA GLU A 61 -2.21 0.86 -14.32
C GLU A 61 -2.48 -0.11 -13.16
N ASP A 62 -3.67 -0.71 -13.17
CA ASP A 62 -3.99 -1.83 -12.29
C ASP A 62 -3.21 -3.07 -12.72
N GLU A 63 -2.19 -3.46 -11.94
CA GLU A 63 -1.26 -4.53 -12.35
C GLU A 63 -1.94 -5.89 -12.52
N ASN A 64 -2.76 -6.30 -11.55
CA ASN A 64 -3.74 -7.38 -11.68
C ASN A 64 -4.69 -7.39 -10.46
N PHE A 65 -5.68 -8.28 -10.47
CA PHE A 65 -6.63 -8.49 -9.38
C PHE A 65 -6.62 -9.96 -8.91
N GLU A 66 -5.43 -10.58 -8.83
CA GLU A 66 -5.30 -11.99 -8.43
C GLU A 66 -5.79 -12.24 -7.00
N PHE A 67 -5.47 -11.33 -6.08
CA PHE A 67 -5.91 -11.41 -4.69
C PHE A 67 -7.25 -10.70 -4.47
N LYS A 68 -8.10 -11.34 -3.67
CA LYS A 68 -9.38 -10.80 -3.23
C LYS A 68 -9.26 -10.12 -1.87
N HIS A 69 -10.19 -9.23 -1.55
CA HIS A 69 -10.31 -8.60 -0.25
C HIS A 69 -11.09 -9.48 0.72
N ASP A 70 -10.63 -10.71 0.92
CA ASP A 70 -11.35 -11.78 1.62
C ASP A 70 -11.17 -11.80 3.14
N GLN A 71 -10.26 -10.98 3.68
CA GLN A 71 -9.89 -10.94 5.09
C GLN A 71 -9.45 -9.54 5.54
N PRO A 72 -9.48 -9.25 6.85
CA PRO A 72 -8.86 -8.04 7.39
C PRO A 72 -7.34 -8.04 7.20
N PHE A 73 -6.76 -6.85 7.29
CA PHE A 73 -5.33 -6.57 7.27
C PHE A 73 -4.64 -6.78 5.92
N LEU A 74 -5.39 -6.70 4.82
CA LEU A 74 -4.84 -6.62 3.48
C LEU A 74 -4.45 -5.18 3.16
N LEU A 75 -3.31 -5.02 2.50
CA LEU A 75 -2.80 -3.75 2.01
C LEU A 75 -3.17 -3.62 0.53
N SER A 76 -3.86 -2.54 0.17
CA SER A 76 -4.47 -2.36 -1.15
C SER A 76 -4.40 -0.92 -1.64
N MET A 77 -4.36 -0.72 -2.96
CA MET A 77 -4.22 0.59 -3.59
C MET A 77 -5.54 1.36 -3.57
N ALA A 78 -5.51 2.62 -3.12
CA ALA A 78 -6.60 3.55 -3.38
C ALA A 78 -6.45 4.13 -4.79
N ASN A 79 -7.57 4.36 -5.47
CA ASN A 79 -7.61 4.91 -6.82
C ASN A 79 -8.91 5.71 -7.06
N ALA A 80 -8.97 6.42 -8.18
CA ALA A 80 -10.11 7.20 -8.66
C ALA A 80 -10.74 6.56 -9.92
N GLY A 81 -10.80 5.23 -9.96
CA GLY A 81 -11.22 4.44 -11.12
C GLY A 81 -10.07 3.66 -11.74
N LYS A 82 -10.38 2.90 -12.80
CA LYS A 82 -9.45 2.00 -13.48
C LYS A 82 -8.14 2.71 -13.85
N ASP A 83 -7.01 2.07 -13.58
CA ASP A 83 -5.67 2.52 -13.97
C ASP A 83 -5.28 3.91 -13.42
N THR A 84 -5.72 4.23 -12.20
CA THR A 84 -5.41 5.51 -11.54
C THR A 84 -4.68 5.36 -10.21
N ASN A 85 -3.83 4.34 -10.10
CA ASN A 85 -3.03 4.11 -8.90
C ASN A 85 -1.94 5.18 -8.76
N GLY A 86 -1.72 5.67 -7.53
CA GLY A 86 -0.69 6.65 -7.19
C GLY A 86 0.12 6.21 -5.97
N SER A 87 0.14 7.03 -4.91
CA SER A 87 0.76 6.67 -3.62
C SER A 87 -0.25 6.31 -2.52
N GLN A 88 -1.53 6.61 -2.71
CA GLN A 88 -2.56 6.37 -1.71
C GLN A 88 -2.88 4.88 -1.58
N PHE A 89 -3.03 4.41 -0.34
CA PHE A 89 -3.32 3.03 0.00
C PHE A 89 -4.31 2.97 1.16
N PHE A 90 -4.87 1.78 1.38
CA PHE A 90 -5.66 1.48 2.57
C PHE A 90 -5.30 0.10 3.13
N ILE A 91 -5.62 -0.10 4.41
CA ILE A 91 -5.52 -1.38 5.11
C ILE A 91 -6.93 -1.82 5.45
N THR A 92 -7.34 -3.01 5.00
CA THR A 92 -8.67 -3.53 5.35
C THR A 92 -8.76 -3.85 6.84
N THR A 93 -9.92 -3.67 7.45
CA THR A 93 -10.21 -4.07 8.84
C THR A 93 -11.28 -5.16 8.92
N ASN A 94 -11.85 -5.54 7.78
CA ASN A 94 -12.81 -6.63 7.58
C ASN A 94 -12.69 -7.17 6.14
N LYS A 95 -13.44 -8.22 5.82
CA LYS A 95 -13.67 -8.65 4.43
C LYS A 95 -14.40 -7.55 3.65
N THR A 96 -13.95 -7.22 2.44
CA THR A 96 -14.50 -6.15 1.59
C THR A 96 -14.58 -6.56 0.11
N ASP A 97 -15.33 -7.61 -0.19
CA ASP A 97 -15.48 -8.21 -1.53
C ASP A 97 -15.97 -7.24 -2.63
N HIS A 98 -16.76 -6.23 -2.29
CA HIS A 98 -17.19 -5.19 -3.23
C HIS A 98 -16.04 -4.35 -3.84
N LEU A 99 -14.82 -4.47 -3.31
CA LEU A 99 -13.59 -3.86 -3.82
C LEU A 99 -12.81 -4.76 -4.79
N ASP A 100 -13.19 -6.04 -4.92
CA ASP A 100 -12.54 -6.98 -5.83
C ASP A 100 -12.66 -6.53 -7.29
N GLY A 101 -11.58 -6.67 -8.05
CA GLY A 101 -11.53 -6.21 -9.44
C GLY A 101 -11.46 -4.68 -9.62
N LYS A 102 -11.37 -3.92 -8.53
CA LYS A 102 -11.31 -2.44 -8.54
C LYS A 102 -10.06 -1.90 -7.85
N HIS A 103 -9.57 -2.58 -6.83
CA HIS A 103 -8.39 -2.18 -6.06
C HIS A 103 -7.36 -3.30 -6.05
N VAL A 104 -6.12 -2.98 -6.39
CA VAL A 104 -5.03 -3.95 -6.42
C VAL A 104 -4.58 -4.26 -5.00
N VAL A 105 -4.80 -5.49 -4.54
CA VAL A 105 -4.23 -5.99 -3.29
C VAL A 105 -2.77 -6.34 -3.52
N PHE A 106 -1.86 -5.75 -2.75
CA PHE A 106 -0.42 -5.86 -2.98
C PHE A 106 0.40 -6.23 -1.75
N GLY A 107 -0.25 -6.49 -0.62
CA GLY A 107 0.42 -6.98 0.57
C GLY A 107 -0.54 -7.26 1.72
N LYS A 108 0.04 -7.51 2.89
CA LYS A 108 -0.70 -7.72 4.14
C LYS A 108 0.08 -7.25 5.34
N VAL A 109 -0.62 -6.88 6.40
CA VAL A 109 0.00 -6.65 7.71
C VAL A 109 0.36 -7.99 8.34
N ILE A 110 1.61 -8.08 8.81
CA ILE A 110 2.13 -9.26 9.51
C ILE A 110 2.45 -9.00 10.99
N LYS A 111 2.57 -7.72 11.41
CA LYS A 111 2.72 -7.29 12.82
C LYS A 111 2.05 -5.95 13.04
N GLY A 112 1.60 -5.68 14.28
CA GLY A 112 0.89 -4.44 14.63
C GLY A 112 -0.64 -4.51 14.41
N LYS A 113 -1.21 -5.71 14.53
CA LYS A 113 -2.67 -5.95 14.53
C LYS A 113 -3.17 -5.87 15.97
N SER A 114 -3.45 -4.67 16.46
CA SER A 114 -3.95 -4.42 17.83
C SER A 114 -5.32 -3.80 17.78
#